data_AF-A0A382LS18-F1
#
_entry.id   AF-A0A382LS18-F1
#
_cell.length_a   1.000
_cell.length_b   1.000
_cell.length_c   1.000
_cell.angle_alpha   90.00
_cell.angle_beta   90.00
_cell.angle_gamma   90.00
#
_symmetry.space_group_name_H-M   'P 1'
#
loop_
_entity.id
_entity.type
_entity.pdbx_description
1 polymer ?
#
loop_
_entity_poly.entity_id
_entity_poly.type
_entity_poly.pdbx_seq_one_letter_code
_entity_poly.pdbx_strand_id
1 'polypeptide(L)' 'MTDQDKPGDEPKLAKNENIKQASNLLRGTIAEGLLDDSTGALAADDTQLTKFHGIYQQDDRDLRGER' A
#
# COMPACT_ATOMS: atom_id res chain seq x y z
N MET A 1 19.89 -31.25 26.15
CA MET A 1 19.93 -29.78 26.26
C MET A 1 19.12 -29.28 25.09
N THR A 2 17.88 -28.88 25.33
CA THR A 2 16.89 -28.53 24.28
C THR A 2 17.29 -27.24 23.58
N ASP A 3 17.48 -27.29 22.27
CA ASP A 3 17.47 -26.11 21.39
C ASP A 3 16.04 -25.55 21.37
N GLN A 4 15.73 -24.67 22.32
CA GLN A 4 14.51 -23.87 22.31
C GLN A 4 14.83 -22.50 21.68
N ASP A 5 14.04 -22.12 20.67
CA ASP A 5 13.82 -20.75 20.21
C ASP A 5 15.03 -19.98 19.65
N LYS A 6 15.57 -20.42 18.51
CA LYS A 6 16.06 -19.43 17.52
C LYS A 6 14.84 -18.95 16.73
N PRO A 7 14.46 -17.66 16.80
CA PRO A 7 13.50 -17.15 15.83
C PRO A 7 14.11 -17.42 14.45
N GLY A 8 13.37 -18.16 13.63
CA GLY A 8 13.81 -18.55 12.30
C GLY A 8 14.30 -17.34 11.54
N ASP A 9 15.31 -17.55 10.71
CA ASP A 9 15.88 -16.57 9.78
C ASP A 9 14.86 -16.24 8.67
N GLU A 10 13.65 -15.82 9.07
CA GLU A 10 12.59 -15.39 8.18
C GLU A 10 12.90 -13.95 7.77
N PRO A 11 13.08 -13.69 6.46
CA PRO A 11 13.40 -12.36 5.99
C PRO A 11 12.29 -11.39 6.36
N LYS A 12 12.67 -10.24 6.92
CA LYS A 12 11.73 -9.18 7.30
C LYS A 12 10.88 -8.80 6.08
N LEU A 13 9.57 -8.96 6.21
CA LEU A 13 8.62 -8.61 5.17
C LEU A 13 8.73 -7.13 4.80
N ALA A 14 8.75 -6.86 3.49
CA ALA A 14 8.65 -5.51 2.98
C ALA A 14 7.25 -4.93 3.26
N LYS A 15 7.14 -3.60 3.37
CA LYS A 15 5.88 -2.93 3.73
C LYS A 15 4.71 -3.34 2.83
N ASN A 16 4.95 -3.50 1.53
CA ASN A 16 3.97 -3.93 0.54
C ASN A 16 3.39 -5.33 0.82
N GLU A 17 4.15 -6.24 1.42
CA GLU A 17 3.67 -7.57 1.79
C GLU A 17 2.62 -7.47 2.90
N ASN A 18 2.85 -6.61 3.89
CA ASN A 18 1.87 -6.34 4.95
C ASN A 18 0.59 -5.68 4.39
N ILE A 19 0.73 -4.75 3.43
CA ILE A 19 -0.40 -4.12 2.74
C ILE A 19 -1.23 -5.19 2.01
N LYS A 20 -0.57 -6.07 1.25
CA LYS A 20 -1.25 -7.17 0.55
C LYS A 20 -1.98 -8.11 1.52
N GLN A 21 -1.35 -8.48 2.62
CA GLN A 21 -1.96 -9.34 3.63
C GLN A 21 -3.23 -8.73 4.25
N ALA A 22 -3.23 -7.42 4.50
CA ALA A 22 -4.38 -6.72 5.07
C ALA A 22 -5.49 -6.38 4.06
N SER A 23 -5.23 -6.52 2.75
CA SER A 23 -6.06 -5.94 1.69
C SER A 23 -7.33 -6.70 1.29
N ASN A 24 -7.66 -7.85 1.88
CA ASN A 24 -8.79 -8.68 1.45
C ASN A 24 -8.79 -8.96 -0.08
N LEU A 25 -7.75 -9.66 -0.54
CA LEU A 25 -7.51 -9.97 -1.96
C LEU A 25 -7.36 -8.71 -2.82
N LEU A 26 -6.47 -7.80 -2.39
CA LEU A 26 -6.09 -6.57 -3.10
C LEU A 26 -7.18 -5.48 -3.15
N ARG A 27 -8.31 -5.66 -2.46
CA ARG A 27 -9.40 -4.66 -2.42
C ARG A 27 -9.04 -3.43 -1.61
N GLY A 28 -8.45 -3.61 -0.44
CA GLY A 28 -8.16 -2.54 0.51
C GLY A 28 -9.39 -1.69 0.81
N THR A 29 -9.20 -0.38 0.77
CA THR A 29 -10.26 0.63 0.88
C THR A 29 -10.42 1.42 -0.43
N ILE A 30 -10.03 0.82 -1.56
CA ILE A 30 -10.03 1.49 -2.87
C ILE A 30 -11.43 2.03 -3.22
N ALA A 31 -12.49 1.27 -2.94
CA ALA A 31 -13.85 1.68 -3.27
C ALA A 31 -14.27 2.92 -2.47
N GLU A 32 -13.97 2.94 -1.18
CA GLU A 32 -14.24 4.07 -0.29
C GLU A 32 -13.38 5.28 -0.66
N GLY A 33 -12.09 5.07 -0.93
CA GLY A 33 -11.17 6.13 -1.32
C GLY A 33 -11.51 6.77 -2.68
N LEU A 34 -12.08 6.00 -3.62
CA LEU A 34 -12.57 6.54 -4.89
C LEU A 34 -13.83 7.40 -4.74
N LEU A 35 -14.54 7.32 -3.61
CA LEU A 35 -15.67 8.18 -3.29
C LEU A 35 -15.26 9.43 -2.47
N ASP A 36 -14.02 9.48 -2.00
CA ASP A 36 -13.50 10.59 -1.20
C ASP A 36 -12.76 11.60 -2.08
N ASP A 37 -13.46 12.67 -2.44
CA ASP A 37 -12.92 13.76 -3.26
C ASP A 37 -12.16 14.82 -2.44
N SER A 38 -12.01 14.65 -1.11
CA SER A 38 -11.49 15.72 -0.23
C SER A 38 -10.03 16.10 -0.50
N THR A 39 -9.19 15.14 -0.89
CA THR A 39 -7.76 15.35 -1.15
C THR A 39 -7.40 15.27 -2.64
N GLY A 40 -8.29 14.70 -3.45
CA GLY A 40 -7.98 14.31 -4.84
C GLY A 40 -6.95 13.19 -4.97
N ALA A 41 -6.59 12.52 -3.87
CA ALA A 41 -5.61 11.44 -3.83
C ALA A 41 -6.18 10.23 -3.07
N LEU A 42 -5.60 9.05 -3.33
CA LEU A 42 -5.97 7.83 -2.61
C LEU A 42 -5.07 7.68 -1.40
N ALA A 43 -5.53 6.94 -0.39
CA ALA A 43 -4.70 6.57 0.75
C ALA A 43 -3.42 5.85 0.27
N ALA A 44 -2.30 6.08 0.96
CA ALA A 44 -0.99 5.58 0.52
C ALA A 44 -0.96 4.06 0.30
N ASP A 45 -1.69 3.29 1.11
CA ASP A 45 -1.76 1.83 0.96
C ASP A 45 -2.62 1.44 -0.25
N ASP A 46 -3.72 2.14 -0.52
CA ASP A 46 -4.54 1.94 -1.72
C ASP A 46 -3.75 2.30 -2.99
N THR A 47 -2.88 3.31 -2.98
CA THR A 47 -2.00 3.59 -4.14
C THR A 47 -1.04 2.44 -4.46
N GLN A 48 -0.74 1.54 -3.50
CA GLN A 48 0.01 0.31 -3.78
C GLN A 48 -0.90 -0.77 -4.36
N LEU A 49 -2.14 -0.87 -3.89
CA LEU A 49 -3.09 -1.88 -4.33
C LEU A 49 -3.65 -1.61 -5.73
N THR A 50 -3.86 -0.34 -6.10
CA THR A 50 -4.35 0.04 -7.44
C THR A 50 -3.40 -0.37 -8.56
N LYS A 51 -2.10 -0.53 -8.27
CA LYS A 51 -1.11 -1.03 -9.24
C LYS A 51 -1.44 -2.43 -9.75
N PHE A 52 -2.01 -3.27 -8.89
CA PHE A 52 -2.48 -4.61 -9.26
C PHE A 52 -3.75 -4.56 -10.13
N HIS A 53 -4.42 -3.42 -10.17
CA HIS A 53 -5.57 -3.11 -11.02
C HIS A 53 -5.18 -2.30 -12.26
N GLY A 54 -3.88 -2.14 -12.53
CA GLY A 54 -3.36 -1.38 -13.68
C GLY A 54 -3.43 0.14 -13.53
N ILE A 55 -3.76 0.65 -12.34
CA ILE A 55 -3.91 2.09 -12.08
C ILE A 55 -2.73 2.61 -11.26
N TYR A 56 -2.09 3.67 -11.76
CA TYR A 56 -0.98 4.36 -11.10
C TYR A 56 -1.35 5.82 -10.87
N GLN A 57 -1.48 6.21 -9.60
CA GLN A 57 -1.68 7.61 -9.24
C GLN A 57 -0.42 8.41 -9.58
N GLN A 58 -0.61 9.57 -10.19
CA GLN A 58 0.46 10.47 -10.59
C GLN A 58 0.34 11.81 -9.88
N ASP A 59 1.45 12.53 -9.85
CA ASP A 59 1.57 13.88 -9.34
C ASP A 59 1.86 14.81 -10.52
N ASP A 60 1.20 15.97 -10.55
CA ASP A 60 1.50 17.01 -11.53
C ASP A 60 2.81 17.69 -11.12
N ARG A 61 3.88 17.32 -11.82
CA ARG A 61 5.24 17.76 -11.48
C ARG A 61 5.48 19.23 -11.76
N ASP A 62 4.71 19.84 -12.65
CA ASP A 62 4.84 21.26 -12.98
C ASP A 62 4.25 22.10 -11.84
N LEU A 63 3.11 21.67 -11.29
CA LEU A 63 2.44 22.35 -10.16
C LEU A 63 3.14 22.15 -8.81
N ARG A 64 4.03 21.15 -8.68
CA ARG A 64 4.70 20.85 -7.40
C ARG A 64 5.65 21.96 -6.93
N GLY A 65 6.26 22.69 -7.85
CA GLY A 65 7.17 23.80 -7.52
C GLY A 65 6.45 25.07 -7.07
N GLU A 66 5.13 25.15 -7.29
CA GLU A 66 4.31 26.34 -7.03
C GLU A 66 3.55 26.28 -5.69
N ARG A 67 3.63 25.16 -4.96
CA ARG A 67 3.04 24.94 -3.63
C ARG A 67 4.07 25.05 -2.52
#